data_AF-A0A399MYG5-F1
#
_entry.id   AF-A0A399MYG5-F1
#
_cell.length_a   1.000
_cell.length_b   1.000
_cell.length_c   1.000
_cell.angle_alpha   90.00
_cell.angle_beta   90.00
_cell.angle_gamma   90.00
#
_symmetry.space_group_name_H-M   'P 1'
#
loop_
_entity.id
_entity.type
_entity.pdbx_description
1 polymer ?
#
loop_
_entity_poly.entity_id
_entity_poly.type
_entity_poly.pdbx_seq_one_letter_code
_entity_poly.pdbx_strand_id
1 'polypeptide(L)'
;MSAAYWTPERIQKADAASADSPGDDASLVQSSGLSHYKPVNWIGRLYFTRGGREGSCTGSVVKSDSRLVVATAAHCLYFDREFATNVRFIPAWDGANKPLLTWGADFYQVTTSWHASMDAHHDTAFIKMKPREEWDGKKTYLSDVAGAPRVDFALAAPRLHYEMFGYSQVSGFTPAPS
;
A
#
# COMPACT_ATOMS: atom_id res chain seq x y z
N MET A 1 -5.16 -15.32 -10.15
CA MET A 1 -6.32 -14.45 -9.86
C MET A 1 -6.19 -13.17 -10.67
N SER A 2 -7.19 -12.87 -11.50
CA SER A 2 -7.18 -11.87 -12.58
C SER A 2 -7.07 -10.42 -12.09
N ALA A 3 -6.57 -9.51 -12.93
CA ALA A 3 -6.68 -8.05 -12.75
C ALA A 3 -8.14 -7.58 -12.71
N ALA A 4 -9.08 -8.39 -13.21
CA ALA A 4 -10.51 -8.11 -13.27
C ALA A 4 -11.21 -8.05 -11.89
N TYR A 5 -10.58 -8.53 -10.80
CA TYR A 5 -11.20 -8.48 -9.48
C TYR A 5 -11.38 -7.04 -8.97
N TRP A 6 -10.41 -6.15 -9.22
CA TRP A 6 -10.47 -4.75 -8.76
C TRP A 6 -11.08 -3.86 -9.83
N THR A 7 -12.40 -3.92 -9.93
CA THR A 7 -13.19 -3.00 -10.76
C THR A 7 -13.15 -1.58 -10.18
N PRO A 8 -13.47 -0.53 -10.97
CA PRO A 8 -13.55 0.84 -10.47
C PRO A 8 -14.45 0.98 -9.23
N GLU A 9 -15.57 0.27 -9.17
CA GLU A 9 -16.51 0.31 -8.04
C GLU A 9 -15.90 -0.26 -6.76
N ARG A 10 -15.15 -1.37 -6.87
CA ARG A 10 -14.44 -1.97 -5.73
C ARG A 10 -13.30 -1.09 -5.24
N ILE A 11 -12.61 -0.41 -6.15
CA ILE A 11 -11.58 0.58 -5.80
C ILE A 11 -12.21 1.74 -5.04
N GLN A 12 -13.31 2.29 -5.55
CA GLN A 12 -14.03 3.38 -4.88
C GLN A 12 -14.50 2.95 -3.48
N LYS A 13 -15.03 1.73 -3.34
CA LYS A 13 -15.45 1.19 -2.04
C LYS A 13 -14.28 1.04 -1.07
N ALA A 14 -13.14 0.54 -1.54
CA ALA A 14 -11.93 0.42 -0.72
C ALA A 14 -11.42 1.79 -0.27
N ASP A 15 -11.40 2.78 -1.17
CA ASP A 15 -10.95 4.14 -0.86
C ASP A 15 -11.85 4.84 0.18
N ALA A 16 -13.13 4.47 0.24
CA ALA A 16 -14.07 4.96 1.24
C ALA A 16 -14.02 4.21 2.58
N ALA A 17 -13.59 2.95 2.59
CA ALA A 17 -13.69 2.05 3.74
C ALA A 17 -12.46 2.04 4.68
N SER A 18 -11.43 2.83 4.40
CA SER A 18 -10.11 2.65 5.01
C SER A 18 -9.99 3.25 6.41
N ALA A 19 -10.82 2.82 7.36
CA ALA A 19 -10.72 3.22 8.76
C ALA A 19 -10.62 1.98 9.65
N ASP A 20 -9.42 1.38 9.72
CA ASP A 20 -9.04 0.46 10.80
C ASP A 20 -7.68 0.93 11.32
N SER A 21 -7.65 2.05 12.05
CA SER A 21 -6.51 2.43 12.90
C SER A 21 -6.89 2.16 14.36
N PRO A 22 -6.01 1.54 15.17
CA PRO A 22 -6.19 1.53 16.61
C PRO A 22 -5.93 2.93 17.18
N GLY A 23 -6.90 3.48 17.90
CA GLY A 23 -6.75 4.48 18.97
C GLY A 23 -6.14 5.84 18.63
N ASP A 24 -7.00 6.87 18.67
CA ASP A 24 -6.85 8.28 19.06
C ASP A 24 -5.49 8.85 19.58
N ASP A 25 -4.35 8.57 18.94
CA ASP A 25 -3.09 9.32 19.16
C ASP A 25 -2.45 9.84 17.87
N ALA A 26 -3.21 9.91 16.78
CA ALA A 26 -2.78 10.48 15.51
C ALA A 26 -2.90 12.02 15.48
N SER A 27 -2.25 12.72 16.42
CA SER A 27 -2.02 14.17 16.33
C SER A 27 -0.54 14.51 16.18
N LEU A 28 0.17 13.78 15.32
CA LEU A 28 1.51 14.13 14.86
C LEU A 28 1.60 14.39 13.35
N VAL A 29 0.54 14.11 12.60
CA VAL A 29 0.45 14.51 11.19
C VAL A 29 -0.09 15.93 11.16
N GLN A 30 0.81 16.90 11.22
CA GLN A 30 0.49 18.28 10.87
C GLN A 30 0.16 18.26 9.37
N SER A 31 -1.13 18.10 9.04
CA SER A 31 -1.64 18.15 7.68
C SER A 31 -1.44 19.58 7.16
N SER A 32 -0.24 19.84 6.65
CA SER A 32 0.16 21.10 6.03
C SER A 32 -0.51 21.18 4.65
N GLY A 33 -1.82 21.36 4.66
CA GLY A 33 -2.65 21.55 3.48
C GLY A 33 -2.78 20.30 2.60
N LEU A 34 -3.87 20.23 1.85
CA LEU A 34 -3.99 19.34 0.69
C LEU A 34 -2.99 19.81 -0.37
N SER A 35 -1.74 19.38 -0.26
CA SER A 35 -0.73 19.64 -1.26
C SER A 35 -0.82 18.54 -2.33
N HIS A 36 -1.25 18.89 -3.54
CA HIS A 36 -1.15 17.98 -4.69
C HIS A 36 0.32 17.78 -5.03
N TYR A 37 0.91 16.74 -4.46
CA TYR A 37 2.27 16.32 -4.80
C TYR A 37 2.25 15.55 -6.12
N LYS A 38 3.26 15.73 -6.98
CA LYS A 38 3.41 14.88 -8.15
C LYS A 38 3.57 13.43 -7.67
N PRO A 39 2.89 12.44 -8.29
CA PRO A 39 3.02 11.06 -7.87
C PRO A 39 4.49 10.63 -7.78
N VAL A 40 4.89 10.11 -6.62
CA VAL A 40 6.22 9.54 -6.42
C VAL A 40 6.19 8.10 -6.91
N ASN A 41 7.03 7.76 -7.88
CA ASN A 41 6.91 6.49 -8.61
C ASN A 41 6.94 5.24 -7.72
N TRP A 42 7.75 5.25 -6.66
CA TRP A 42 7.87 4.13 -5.73
C TRP A 42 6.80 4.11 -4.64
N ILE A 43 5.94 5.13 -4.53
CA ILE A 43 4.87 5.21 -3.53
C ILE A 43 3.53 4.95 -4.23
N GLY A 44 2.69 4.12 -3.63
CA GLY A 44 1.47 3.68 -4.29
C GLY A 44 0.34 3.31 -3.35
N ARG A 45 -0.83 3.15 -3.96
CA ARG A 45 -2.05 2.70 -3.28
C ARG A 45 -2.05 1.18 -3.22
N LEU A 46 -2.31 0.64 -2.03
CA LEU A 46 -2.48 -0.78 -1.78
C LEU A 46 -3.97 -1.07 -1.59
N TYR A 47 -4.49 -2.09 -2.25
CA TYR A 47 -5.87 -2.54 -2.13
C TYR A 47 -5.90 -3.99 -1.69
N PHE A 48 -6.86 -4.32 -0.84
CA PHE A 48 -7.01 -5.67 -0.29
C PHE A 48 -8.46 -5.96 0.11
N THR A 49 -8.79 -7.23 0.29
CA THR A 49 -10.08 -7.67 0.82
C THR A 49 -9.87 -8.44 2.11
N ARG A 50 -10.57 -8.09 3.19
CA ARG A 50 -10.53 -8.78 4.48
C ARG A 50 -11.95 -8.89 5.04
N GLY A 51 -12.35 -10.05 5.51
CA GLY A 51 -13.70 -10.29 6.05
C GLY A 51 -14.81 -10.01 5.02
N GLY A 52 -14.52 -10.19 3.72
CA GLY A 52 -15.43 -9.83 2.63
C GLY A 52 -15.58 -8.32 2.37
N ARG A 53 -14.80 -7.47 3.04
CA ARG A 53 -14.77 -6.03 2.87
C ARG A 53 -13.51 -5.59 2.13
N GLU A 54 -13.67 -4.68 1.18
CA GLU A 54 -12.57 -4.04 0.47
C GLU A 54 -11.97 -2.92 1.31
N GLY A 55 -10.65 -2.84 1.37
CA GLY A 55 -9.91 -1.80 2.07
C GLY A 55 -8.72 -1.32 1.26
N SER A 56 -8.19 -0.14 1.63
CA SER A 56 -7.02 0.44 1.00
C SER A 56 -5.99 0.92 2.03
N CYS A 57 -4.74 0.96 1.61
CA CYS A 57 -3.59 1.41 2.38
C CYS A 57 -2.60 2.13 1.45
N THR A 58 -1.47 2.57 2.00
CA THR A 58 -0.31 3.01 1.21
C THR A 58 0.80 1.97 1.30
N GLY A 59 1.57 1.80 0.24
CA GLY A 59 2.82 1.03 0.26
C GLY A 59 3.94 1.76 -0.47
N SER A 60 5.18 1.34 -0.20
CA SER A 60 6.37 1.85 -0.89
C SER A 60 7.19 0.70 -1.46
N VAL A 61 7.62 0.81 -2.71
CA VAL A 61 8.63 -0.08 -3.29
C VAL A 61 9.95 0.14 -2.56
N VAL A 62 10.61 -0.95 -2.20
CA VAL A 62 11.89 -0.93 -1.48
C VAL A 62 12.92 -1.75 -2.23
N LYS A 63 14.19 -1.34 -2.12
CA LYS A 63 15.28 -2.05 -2.80
C LYS A 63 15.36 -3.49 -2.30
N SER A 64 15.33 -4.44 -3.24
CA SER A 64 15.50 -5.86 -2.97
C SER A 64 16.16 -6.56 -4.17
N ASP A 65 16.80 -7.70 -3.92
CA ASP A 65 17.39 -8.52 -4.99
C ASP A 65 16.33 -9.04 -5.98
N SER A 66 15.13 -9.32 -5.48
CA SER A 66 14.00 -9.77 -6.29
C SER A 66 13.36 -8.67 -7.13
N ARG A 67 13.67 -7.39 -6.87
CA ARG A 67 13.12 -6.21 -7.58
C ARG A 67 11.60 -6.05 -7.51
N LEU A 68 10.98 -6.71 -6.53
CA LEU A 68 9.53 -6.92 -6.43
C LEU A 68 8.95 -6.67 -5.03
N VAL A 69 9.70 -6.06 -4.13
CA VAL A 69 9.27 -5.91 -2.73
C VAL A 69 8.61 -4.55 -2.49
N VAL A 70 7.46 -4.58 -1.81
CA VAL A 70 6.75 -3.41 -1.29
C VAL A 70 6.66 -3.51 0.22
N ALA A 71 7.02 -2.44 0.93
CA ALA A 71 6.82 -2.26 2.36
C ALA A 71 5.46 -1.60 2.63
N THR A 72 4.80 -2.02 3.70
CA THR A 72 3.51 -1.49 4.18
C THR A 72 3.36 -1.76 5.68
N ALA A 73 2.30 -1.24 6.31
CA ALA A 73 1.90 -1.65 7.64
C ALA A 73 1.38 -3.11 7.66
N ALA A 74 1.60 -3.81 8.77
CA ALA A 74 1.15 -5.18 8.95
C ALA A 74 -0.37 -5.27 9.10
N HIS A 75 -1.03 -4.28 9.73
CA HIS A 75 -2.49 -4.24 9.82
C HIS A 75 -3.19 -4.18 8.46
N CYS A 76 -2.51 -3.73 7.40
CA CYS A 76 -3.08 -3.76 6.04
C CYS A 76 -3.21 -5.19 5.50
N LEU A 77 -2.41 -6.14 6.01
CA LEU A 77 -2.29 -7.49 5.49
C LEU A 77 -2.79 -8.55 6.47
N TYR A 78 -2.72 -8.29 7.77
CA TYR A 78 -3.22 -9.16 8.82
C TYR A 78 -3.79 -8.31 9.95
N PHE A 79 -5.08 -8.46 10.22
CA PHE A 79 -5.73 -7.75 11.32
C PHE A 79 -6.90 -8.61 11.82
N ASP A 80 -7.18 -8.53 13.12
CA ASP A 80 -8.23 -9.33 13.77
C ASP A 80 -8.18 -10.83 13.42
N ARG A 81 -6.97 -11.39 13.46
CA ARG A 81 -6.66 -12.80 13.15
C ARG A 81 -6.99 -13.23 11.70
N GLU A 82 -7.23 -12.29 10.79
CA GLU A 82 -7.58 -12.58 9.41
C GLU A 82 -6.54 -11.99 8.43
N PHE A 83 -6.15 -12.81 7.46
CA PHE A 83 -5.27 -12.41 6.37
C PHE A 83 -6.04 -11.74 5.23
N ALA A 84 -5.43 -10.70 4.67
CA ALA A 84 -5.98 -9.98 3.54
C ALA A 84 -5.81 -10.77 2.23
N THR A 85 -6.86 -10.81 1.42
CA THR A 85 -6.89 -11.47 0.13
C THR A 85 -6.96 -10.45 -1.00
N ASN A 86 -6.81 -10.92 -2.25
CA ASN A 86 -6.87 -10.08 -3.45
C ASN A 86 -5.90 -8.88 -3.44
N VAL A 87 -4.77 -8.97 -2.73
CA VAL A 87 -3.86 -7.85 -2.54
C VAL A 87 -3.30 -7.33 -3.87
N ARG A 88 -3.43 -6.02 -4.12
CA ARG A 88 -2.94 -5.30 -5.30
C ARG A 88 -2.26 -4.01 -4.92
N PHE A 89 -1.21 -3.67 -5.65
CA PHE A 89 -0.48 -2.42 -5.50
C PHE A 89 -0.48 -1.63 -6.80
N ILE A 90 -0.71 -0.32 -6.72
CA ILE A 90 -0.70 0.61 -7.84
C ILE A 90 0.30 1.72 -7.53
N PRO A 91 1.54 1.65 -8.06
CA PRO A 91 2.54 2.69 -7.88
C PRO A 91 2.13 3.95 -8.65
N ALA A 92 2.51 5.12 -8.13
CA ALA A 92 2.20 6.42 -8.73
C ALA A 92 0.69 6.65 -8.98
N TRP A 93 -0.18 6.10 -8.13
CA TRP A 93 -1.62 6.33 -8.21
C TRP A 93 -1.92 7.83 -8.10
N ASP A 94 -2.65 8.40 -9.07
CA ASP A 94 -2.98 9.83 -9.09
C ASP A 94 -4.48 10.09 -8.77
N GLY A 95 -5.23 9.04 -8.41
CA GLY A 95 -6.66 9.09 -8.14
C GLY A 95 -7.54 8.78 -9.36
N ALA A 96 -6.99 8.73 -10.58
CA ALA A 96 -7.75 8.50 -11.80
C ALA A 96 -7.12 7.44 -12.71
N ASN A 97 -5.79 7.48 -12.84
CA ASN A 97 -4.98 6.68 -13.74
C ASN A 97 -4.12 5.69 -12.95
N LYS A 98 -3.59 4.71 -13.69
CA LYS A 98 -2.64 3.71 -13.17
C LYS A 98 -1.34 3.80 -13.98
N PRO A 99 -0.51 4.85 -13.81
CA PRO A 99 0.61 5.13 -14.71
C PRO A 99 1.60 3.98 -14.80
N LEU A 100 1.86 3.32 -13.66
CA LEU A 100 2.74 2.16 -13.54
C LEU A 100 1.98 0.85 -13.40
N LEU A 101 0.70 0.86 -13.81
CA LEU A 101 -0.22 -0.27 -13.87
C LEU A 101 -0.43 -0.92 -12.50
N THR A 102 -1.09 -2.08 -12.48
CA THR A 102 -1.43 -2.79 -11.24
C THR A 102 -0.58 -4.03 -11.08
N TRP A 103 -0.06 -4.21 -9.87
CA TRP A 103 0.83 -5.32 -9.49
C TRP A 103 0.11 -6.24 -8.51
N GLY A 104 0.14 -7.54 -8.80
CA GLY A 104 -0.45 -8.56 -7.94
C GLY A 104 0.51 -9.08 -6.90
N ALA A 105 0.07 -9.20 -5.66
CA ALA A 105 0.85 -9.91 -4.65
C ALA A 105 1.07 -11.38 -5.05
N ASP A 106 2.30 -11.85 -4.83
CA ASP A 106 2.70 -13.26 -4.90
C ASP A 106 2.55 -13.91 -3.53
N PHE A 107 3.22 -13.33 -2.54
CA PHE A 107 3.05 -13.63 -1.12
C PHE A 107 3.43 -12.38 -0.31
N TYR A 108 3.11 -12.39 0.97
CA TYR A 108 3.51 -11.35 1.90
C TYR A 108 3.78 -11.94 3.28
N GLN A 109 4.50 -11.19 4.11
CA GLN A 109 4.83 -11.58 5.47
C GLN A 109 4.63 -10.39 6.41
N VAL A 110 4.03 -10.68 7.56
CA VAL A 110 3.96 -9.78 8.72
C VAL A 110 4.98 -10.25 9.76
N THR A 111 5.38 -9.36 10.67
CA THR A 111 6.29 -9.75 11.76
C THR A 111 5.63 -10.79 12.69
N THR A 112 6.45 -11.63 13.33
CA THR A 112 5.95 -12.59 14.32
C THR A 112 5.27 -11.89 15.49
N SER A 113 5.82 -10.76 15.96
CA SER A 113 5.23 -9.95 17.04
C SER A 113 3.84 -9.43 16.67
N TRP A 114 3.66 -8.94 15.43
CA TRP A 114 2.36 -8.52 14.94
C TRP A 114 1.38 -9.70 14.85
N HIS A 115 1.80 -10.82 14.26
CA HIS A 115 0.94 -12.00 14.11
C HIS A 115 0.50 -12.58 15.46
N ALA A 116 1.38 -12.58 16.47
CA ALA A 116 1.10 -13.17 17.77
C ALA A 116 0.17 -12.29 18.64
N SER A 117 0.41 -10.98 18.66
CA SER A 117 -0.23 -10.09 19.65
C SER A 117 -0.66 -8.73 19.11
N MET A 118 -0.58 -8.48 17.80
CA MET A 118 -0.82 -7.16 17.18
C MET A 118 0.00 -6.06 17.84
N ASP A 119 1.27 -6.35 18.13
CA ASP A 119 2.19 -5.40 18.75
C ASP A 119 2.40 -4.19 17.83
N ALA A 120 1.91 -3.03 18.24
CA ALA A 120 1.98 -1.78 17.51
C ALA A 120 3.42 -1.35 17.18
N HIS A 121 4.43 -1.77 17.96
CA HIS A 121 5.83 -1.47 17.68
C HIS A 121 6.38 -2.24 16.47
N HIS A 122 5.68 -3.28 16.02
CA HIS A 122 6.08 -4.15 14.93
C HIS A 122 5.04 -4.21 13.81
N ASP A 123 4.26 -3.13 13.66
CA ASP A 123 3.28 -2.94 12.58
C ASP A 123 3.96 -2.67 11.23
N THR A 124 4.71 -3.65 10.75
CA THR A 124 5.46 -3.58 9.49
C THR A 124 5.37 -4.91 8.76
N ALA A 125 5.22 -4.84 7.44
CA ALA A 125 5.11 -6.00 6.59
C ALA A 125 5.70 -5.76 5.21
N PHE A 126 6.06 -6.85 4.55
CA PHE A 126 6.61 -6.85 3.20
C PHE A 126 5.81 -7.76 2.29
N ILE A 127 5.51 -7.26 1.10
CA ILE A 127 4.82 -7.97 0.04
C ILE A 127 5.80 -8.21 -1.09
N LYS A 128 5.93 -9.46 -1.53
CA LYS A 128 6.54 -9.77 -2.82
C LYS A 128 5.47 -9.72 -3.89
N MET A 129 5.66 -8.89 -4.90
CA MET A 129 4.78 -8.79 -6.07
C MET A 129 5.16 -9.82 -7.13
N LYS A 130 4.22 -10.14 -8.01
CA LYS A 130 4.48 -10.92 -9.22
C LYS A 130 5.14 -10.03 -10.27
N PRO A 131 6.17 -10.51 -11.01
CA PRO A 131 6.61 -9.81 -12.20
C PRO A 131 5.46 -9.75 -13.20
N ARG A 132 5.42 -8.70 -14.02
CA ARG A 132 4.49 -8.62 -15.14
C ARG A 132 5.12 -9.29 -16.35
N GLU A 133 4.39 -10.20 -16.97
CA GLU A 133 4.82 -10.86 -18.20
C GLU A 133 4.09 -10.22 -19.38
N GLU A 134 4.87 -9.79 -20.36
CA GLU A 134 4.39 -9.23 -21.62
C GLU A 134 4.05 -10.37 -22.60
N TRP A 135 3.35 -10.03 -23.69
CA TRP A 135 2.87 -11.03 -24.66
C TRP A 135 3.99 -11.82 -25.35
N ASP A 136 5.20 -11.25 -25.39
CA ASP A 136 6.42 -11.82 -25.95
C ASP A 136 7.22 -12.66 -24.92
N GLY A 137 6.70 -12.83 -23.70
CA GLY A 137 7.35 -13.54 -22.60
C GLY A 137 8.38 -12.71 -21.82
N LYS A 138 8.59 -11.44 -22.19
CA LYS A 138 9.47 -10.54 -21.43
C LYS A 138 8.86 -10.25 -20.06
N LYS A 139 9.72 -10.29 -19.03
CA LYS A 139 9.32 -9.96 -17.65
C LYS A 139 9.76 -8.56 -17.29
N THR A 140 8.81 -7.79 -16.79
CA THR A 140 9.02 -6.46 -16.22
C THR A 140 8.87 -6.53 -14.71
N TYR A 141 9.87 -6.01 -13.99
CA TYR A 141 9.94 -6.03 -12.53
C TYR A 141 9.55 -4.67 -11.96
N LEU A 142 8.99 -4.67 -10.75
CA LEU A 142 8.39 -3.49 -10.17
C LEU A 142 9.40 -2.35 -9.97
N SER A 143 10.56 -2.65 -9.39
CA SER A 143 11.58 -1.62 -9.15
C SER A 143 12.18 -1.05 -10.42
N ASP A 144 12.13 -1.78 -11.55
CA ASP A 144 12.68 -1.30 -12.82
C ASP A 144 11.87 -0.12 -13.37
N VAL A 145 10.56 -0.08 -13.07
CA VAL A 145 9.65 0.98 -13.55
C VAL A 145 9.33 2.02 -12.47
N ALA A 146 9.22 1.60 -11.22
CA ALA A 146 8.84 2.46 -10.10
C ALA A 146 10.05 3.12 -9.42
N GLY A 147 11.25 2.58 -9.63
CA GLY A 147 12.38 2.84 -8.74
C GLY A 147 12.20 2.13 -7.39
N ALA A 148 13.26 2.09 -6.59
CA ALA A 148 13.25 1.45 -5.28
C ALA A 148 14.32 2.06 -4.37
N PRO A 149 13.95 3.04 -3.53
CA PRO A 149 14.86 3.58 -2.53
C PRO A 149 15.39 2.50 -1.59
N ARG A 150 16.59 2.73 -1.03
CA ARG A 150 17.14 1.87 0.01
C ARG A 150 16.38 2.11 1.31
N VAL A 151 16.13 1.03 2.04
CA VAL A 151 15.69 1.10 3.43
C VAL A 151 16.92 0.95 4.30
N ASP A 152 17.02 1.77 5.33
CA ASP A 152 18.05 1.66 6.34
C ASP A 152 17.39 1.31 7.67
N PHE A 153 17.76 0.14 8.21
CA PHE A 153 17.24 -0.38 9.47
C PHE A 153 18.16 -0.08 10.66
N ALA A 154 19.36 0.47 10.41
CA ALA A 154 20.36 0.75 11.43
C ALA A 154 20.36 2.22 11.88
N LEU A 155 19.68 3.11 11.15
CA LEU A 155 19.57 4.53 11.48
C LEU A 155 18.54 4.78 12.59
N ALA A 156 18.92 4.53 13.83
CA ALA A 156 18.25 5.06 15.01
C ALA A 156 19.09 6.21 15.60
N ALA A 157 19.01 7.39 14.99
CA ALA A 157 19.72 8.58 15.45
C ALA A 157 18.73 9.68 15.86
N PRO A 158 18.93 10.39 17.00
CA PRO A 158 18.15 11.58 17.31
C PRO A 158 18.29 12.63 16.21
N ARG A 159 17.21 13.39 15.95
CA ARG A 159 17.16 14.51 14.98
C ARG A 159 17.25 14.12 13.50
N LEU A 160 16.84 12.91 13.14
CA LEU A 160 16.56 12.60 11.74
C LEU A 160 15.32 13.37 11.27
N HIS A 161 15.40 13.92 10.06
CA HIS A 161 14.26 14.52 9.37
C HIS A 161 13.59 13.45 8.52
N TYR A 162 12.27 13.35 8.61
CA TYR A 162 11.47 12.40 7.83
C TYR A 162 10.39 13.14 7.04
N GLU A 163 10.20 12.73 5.80
CA GLU A 163 9.04 13.08 4.99
C GLU A 163 8.16 11.85 4.85
N MET A 164 6.87 12.00 5.15
CA MET A 164 5.91 10.90 5.08
C MET A 164 4.87 11.19 4.01
N PHE A 165 4.72 10.25 3.09
CA PHE A 165 3.72 10.28 2.04
C PHE A 165 2.68 9.19 2.30
N GLY A 166 1.42 9.53 2.08
CA GLY A 166 0.31 8.62 2.23
C GLY A 166 -0.84 9.06 1.35
N TYR A 167 -1.63 8.11 0.89
CA TYR A 167 -2.93 8.40 0.32
C TYR A 167 -3.92 8.46 1.49
N SER A 168 -4.32 9.67 1.88
CA SER A 168 -5.34 9.87 2.90
C SER A 168 -6.71 9.37 2.41
N GLN A 169 -7.69 9.32 3.31
CA GLN A 169 -9.08 9.08 2.91
C GLN A 169 -9.49 10.05 1.82
N VAL A 170 -10.27 9.56 0.85
CA VAL A 170 -11.11 10.43 0.02
C VAL A 170 -12.47 10.50 0.72
N SER A 171 -12.54 11.12 1.90
CA SER A 171 -13.82 11.46 2.52
C SER A 171 -14.41 12.65 1.76
N GLY A 172 -15.05 12.39 0.63
CA GLY A 172 -15.54 13.50 -0.21
C GLY A 172 -16.46 13.15 -1.37
N PHE A 173 -17.00 11.93 -1.48
CA PHE A 173 -17.98 11.64 -2.53
C PHE A 173 -19.40 11.60 -1.96
N THR A 174 -20.10 12.74 -2.07
CA THR A 174 -21.56 12.76 -2.09
C THR A 174 -21.99 12.21 -3.47
N PRO A 175 -22.73 11.10 -3.56
CA PRO A 175 -23.33 10.73 -4.83
C PRO A 175 -24.31 11.83 -5.22
N ALA A 176 -24.15 12.42 -6.41
CA ALA A 176 -25.21 13.22 -6.99
C ALA A 176 -26.46 12.32 -7.16
N PRO A 177 -27.67 12.80 -6.82
CA PRO A 177 -28.86 11.98 -6.96
C PRO A 177 -29.17 11.74 -8.44
N SER A 178 -29.41 10.47 -8.78
CA SER A 178 -30.19 10.08 -9.96
C SER A 178 -31.64 9.84 -9.53
#